data_AF-A0A939V374-F1
#
_entry.id   AF-A0A939V374-F1
#
_cell.length_a   1.000
_cell.length_b   1.000
_cell.length_c   1.000
_cell.angle_alpha   90.00
_cell.angle_beta   90.00
_cell.angle_gamma   90.00
#
_symmetry.space_group_name_H-M   'P 1'
#
loop_
_entity.id
_entity.type
_entity.pdbx_description
1 polymer ?
#
loop_
_entity_poly.entity_id
_entity_poly.type
_entity_poly.pdbx_seq_one_letter_code
_entity_poly.pdbx_strand_id
1 'polypeptide(L)' 'MTNDQLWEAIINLAKWLNLSCSGLAKLAGLDATTFNKSKRVNRFGEKRWPTTCSLAKVLNATGFGLAEFAEKFMPKPKR' A
#
# COMPACT_ATOMS: atom_id res chain seq x y z
N MET A 1 3.34 -15.65 -0.32
CA MET A 1 2.88 -14.25 -0.34
C MET A 1 4.11 -13.37 -0.48
N THR A 2 4.29 -12.75 -1.64
CA THR A 2 5.51 -11.98 -1.96
C THR A 2 5.24 -10.51 -1.69
N ASN A 3 6.22 -9.82 -1.07
CA ASN A 3 6.15 -8.40 -0.70
C ASN A 3 5.59 -7.47 -1.80
N ASP A 4 5.90 -7.76 -3.06
CA ASP A 4 5.46 -6.99 -4.21
C ASP A 4 3.93 -6.96 -4.38
N GLN A 5 3.22 -8.00 -3.97
CA GLN A 5 1.77 -8.09 -4.13
C GLN A 5 1.02 -7.06 -3.28
N LEU A 6 1.49 -6.80 -2.06
CA LEU A 6 0.89 -5.80 -1.19
C LEU A 6 1.22 -4.38 -1.66
N TRP A 7 2.42 -4.17 -2.21
CA TRP A 7 2.79 -2.90 -2.84
C TRP A 7 1.95 -2.61 -4.09
N GLU A 8 1.71 -3.61 -4.94
CA GLU A 8 0.81 -3.53 -6.09
C GLU A 8 -0.63 -3.26 -5.65
N ALA A 9 -1.09 -3.90 -4.57
CA ALA A 9 -2.42 -3.65 -4.01
C ALA A 9 -2.61 -2.17 -3.60
N ILE A 10 -1.62 -1.57 -2.95
CA ILE A 10 -1.64 -0.13 -2.57
C ILE A 10 -1.64 0.76 -3.81
N ILE A 11 -0.85 0.43 -4.84
CA ILE A 11 -0.83 1.18 -6.10
C ILE A 11 -2.19 1.09 -6.80
N ASN A 12 -2.80 -0.08 -6.84
CA ASN A 12 -4.10 -0.28 -7.46
C ASN A 12 -5.21 0.45 -6.72
N LEU A 13 -5.14 0.51 -5.39
CA LEU A 13 -6.06 1.32 -4.60
C LEU A 13 -5.88 2.81 -4.90
N ALA A 14 -4.64 3.31 -5.00
CA ALA A 14 -4.39 4.70 -5.39
C ALA A 14 -4.95 5.02 -6.78
N LYS A 15 -4.72 4.13 -7.76
CA LYS A 15 -5.28 4.25 -9.12
C LYS A 15 -6.80 4.26 -9.12
N TRP A 16 -7.44 3.42 -8.30
CA TRP A 16 -8.90 3.35 -8.19
C TRP A 16 -9.50 4.67 -7.69
N LEU A 17 -8.78 5.36 -6.79
CA LEU A 17 -9.16 6.68 -6.29
C LEU A 17 -8.77 7.84 -7.23
N ASN A 18 -8.25 7.56 -8.44
CA ASN A 18 -7.64 8.57 -9.33
C ASN A 18 -6.51 9.38 -8.67
N LEU A 19 -5.78 8.78 -7.72
CA LEU A 19 -4.68 9.40 -6.99
C LEU A 19 -3.33 8.76 -7.36
N SER A 20 -2.26 9.55 -7.23
CA SER A 20 -0.90 9.02 -7.22
C SER A 20 -0.58 8.39 -5.86
N CYS A 21 0.43 7.52 -5.79
CA CYS A 21 0.88 6.93 -4.52
C CYS A 21 1.22 8.00 -3.46
N SER A 22 1.81 9.12 -3.91
CA SER A 22 2.12 10.28 -3.08
C SER A 22 0.86 11.07 -2.69
N GLY A 23 -0.12 11.20 -3.58
CA GLY A 23 -1.43 11.79 -3.28
C GLY A 23 -2.18 10.98 -2.21
N LEU A 24 -2.16 9.65 -2.34
CA LEU A 24 -2.73 8.74 -1.35
C LEU A 24 -2.00 8.82 0.00
N ALA A 25 -0.66 8.95 0.01
CA ALA A 25 0.08 9.15 1.25
C ALA A 25 -0.33 10.45 1.94
N LYS A 26 -0.44 11.56 1.18
CA LYS A 26 -0.90 12.84 1.72
C LYS A 26 -2.32 12.75 2.30
N LEU A 27 -3.21 12.04 1.61
CA LEU A 27 -4.59 11.81 2.08
C LEU A 27 -4.62 11.02 3.39
N ALA A 28 -3.70 10.05 3.54
CA ALA A 28 -3.53 9.26 4.75
C ALA A 28 -2.75 9.96 5.88
N GLY A 29 -2.36 11.23 5.71
CA GLY A 29 -1.51 11.94 6.68
C GLY A 29 -0.12 11.31 6.84
N LEU A 30 0.36 10.64 5.80
CA LEU A 30 1.69 10.04 5.70
C LEU A 30 2.58 10.92 4.81
N ASP A 31 3.89 10.79 4.98
CA ASP A 31 4.84 11.46 4.10
C ASP A 31 4.66 10.98 2.65
N ALA A 32 4.66 11.90 1.68
CA ALA A 32 4.43 11.60 0.26
C ALA A 32 5.43 10.58 -0.32
N THR A 33 6.59 10.40 0.31
CA THR A 33 7.63 9.45 -0.10
C THR A 33 7.47 8.06 0.54
N THR A 34 6.54 7.91 1.49
CA THR A 34 6.31 6.66 2.25
C THR A 34 6.07 5.47 1.33
N PHE A 35 5.33 5.67 0.24
CA PHE A 35 5.01 4.60 -0.71
C PHE A 35 5.92 4.54 -1.94
N ASN A 36 6.98 5.36 -2.00
CA ASN A 36 7.86 5.44 -3.17
C ASN A 36 8.77 4.22 -3.28
N LYS A 37 9.04 3.76 -4.52
CA LYS A 37 9.78 2.53 -4.83
C LYS A 37 11.17 2.49 -4.19
N SER A 38 11.84 3.64 -4.11
CA SER A 38 13.16 3.83 -3.50
C SER A 38 13.21 3.60 -1.98
N LYS A 39 12.06 3.65 -1.29
CA LYS A 39 11.95 3.37 0.15
C LYS A 39 11.48 1.94 0.46
N ARG A 40 11.11 1.16 -0.58
CA ARG A 40 10.66 -0.23 -0.46
C ARG A 40 11.81 -1.23 -0.24
N VAL A 41 13.04 -0.79 -0.48
CA VAL A 41 14.26 -1.58 -0.31
C VAL A 41 15.12 -0.90 0.74
N ASN A 42 15.49 -1.62 1.79
CA ASN A 42 16.40 -1.11 2.80
C ASN A 42 17.84 -1.08 2.25
N ARG A 43 18.76 -0.35 2.92
CA ARG A 43 20.16 -0.23 2.50
C ARG A 43 20.90 -1.59 2.43
N PHE A 44 20.35 -2.61 3.09
CA PHE A 44 20.82 -4.00 3.09
C PHE A 44 20.18 -4.88 1.98
N GLY A 45 19.38 -4.30 1.07
CA GLY A 45 18.71 -5.05 -0.01
C GLY A 45 17.43 -5.77 0.42
N GLU A 46 17.06 -5.67 1.69
CA GLU A 46 15.85 -6.30 2.23
C GLU A 46 14.59 -5.53 1.80
N LYS A 47 13.58 -6.26 1.30
CA LYS A 47 12.26 -5.69 0.99
C LYS A 47 11.58 -5.29 2.30
N ARG A 48 11.43 -3.98 2.50
CA ARG A 48 10.77 -3.43 3.69
C ARG A 48 9.27 -3.64 3.57
N TRP A 49 8.70 -4.40 4.50
CA TRP A 49 7.25 -4.49 4.65
C TRP A 49 6.71 -3.13 5.13
N PRO A 50 5.61 -2.64 4.57
CA PRO A 50 4.91 -1.51 5.17
C PRO A 50 4.36 -1.96 6.53
N THR A 51 4.52 -1.11 7.54
CA THR A 51 3.98 -1.36 8.87
C THR A 51 2.46 -1.37 8.83
N THR A 52 1.84 -2.23 9.64
CA THR A 52 0.38 -2.33 9.77
C THR A 52 -0.27 -0.98 10.09
N CYS A 53 0.43 -0.11 10.84
CA CYS A 53 -0.01 1.27 11.10
C CYS A 53 -0.12 2.14 9.84
N SER A 54 0.80 2.01 8.86
CA SER A 54 0.72 2.76 7.60
C SER A 54 -0.46 2.27 6.76
N LEU A 55 -0.71 0.96 6.75
CA LEU A 55 -1.87 0.38 6.06
C LEU A 55 -3.18 0.86 6.70
N ALA A 56 -3.28 0.83 8.03
CA ALA A 56 -4.46 1.28 8.76
C ALA A 56 -4.80 2.75 8.49
N LYS A 57 -3.79 3.63 8.38
CA LYS A 57 -4.00 5.04 8.02
C LYS A 57 -4.57 5.22 6.61
N VAL A 58 -4.05 4.46 5.64
CA VAL A 58 -4.57 4.49 4.26
C VAL A 58 -6.01 3.99 4.21
N LEU A 59 -6.30 2.88 4.89
CA LEU A 59 -7.64 2.31 4.93
C LEU A 59 -8.65 3.26 5.59
N ASN A 60 -8.26 3.89 6.70
CA ASN A 60 -9.09 4.89 7.37
C ASN A 60 -9.34 6.12 6.47
N ALA A 61 -8.31 6.61 5.77
CA ALA A 61 -8.46 7.75 4.86
C ALA A 61 -9.28 7.47 3.60
N THR A 62 -9.41 6.19 3.23
CA THR A 62 -10.08 5.76 1.99
C THR A 62 -11.44 5.12 2.26
N GLY A 63 -11.79 4.91 3.53
CA GLY A 63 -13.05 4.32 3.97
C GLY A 63 -13.17 2.82 3.69
N PHE A 64 -12.08 2.15 3.29
CA PHE A 64 -12.09 0.72 2.99
C PHE A 64 -11.82 -0.12 4.23
N GLY A 65 -12.56 -1.23 4.35
CA GLY A 65 -12.24 -2.28 5.30
C GLY A 65 -10.95 -3.02 4.92
N LEU A 66 -10.19 -3.50 5.91
CA LEU A 66 -8.98 -4.31 5.71
C LEU A 66 -9.30 -5.59 4.90
N ALA A 67 -10.47 -6.20 5.15
CA ALA A 67 -10.95 -7.37 4.44
C ALA A 67 -11.32 -7.07 2.98
N GLU A 68 -12.06 -5.98 2.71
CA GLU A 68 -12.38 -5.54 1.34
C GLU A 68 -11.11 -5.22 0.54
N PHE A 69 -10.15 -4.55 1.19
CA PHE A 69 -8.87 -4.26 0.57
C PHE A 69 -8.12 -5.54 0.17
N ALA A 70 -8.02 -6.49 1.09
CA ALA A 70 -7.36 -7.76 0.84
C ALA A 70 -8.07 -8.56 -0.27
N GLU A 71 -9.41 -8.58 -0.28
CA GLU A 71 -10.16 -9.31 -1.29
C GLU A 71 -10.04 -8.71 -2.69
N LYS A 72 -10.11 -7.38 -2.78
CA LYS A 72 -10.18 -6.66 -4.06
C LYS A 72 -8.82 -6.40 -4.69
N PHE A 73 -7.80 -6.16 -3.87
CA PHE A 73 -6.50 -5.68 -4.34
C PHE A 73 -5.35 -6.67 -4.11
N MET A 74 -5.47 -7.62 -3.17
CA MET A 74 -4.45 -8.67 -3.05
C MET A 74 -4.78 -9.81 -4.01
N PRO A 75 -3.78 -10.29 -4.76
CA PRO A 75 -3.97 -11.48 -5.59
C PRO A 75 -4.26 -12.67 -4.68
N LYS A 76 -5.41 -13.32 -4.89
CA LYS A 76 -5.74 -14.59 -4.22
C LYS A 76 -4.63 -15.60 -4.52
N PRO A 77 -4.13 -16.34 -3.52
CA PRO A 77 -3.17 -17.40 -3.79
C PRO A 77 -3.80 -18.35 -4.82
N LYS A 78 -3.15 -18.50 -5.97
CA LYS A 78 -3.52 -19.56 -6.93
C LYS A 78 -3.43 -20.88 -6.17
N ARG A 79 -4.58 -21.54 -6.03
CA ARG A 79 -4.67 -22.93 -5.53
C ARG A 79 -3.88 -23.85 -6.44
#